data_AF-A0A078GJW9-F1
#
_entry.id   AF-A0A078GJW9-F1
#
_cell.length_a   1.000
_cell.length_b   1.000
_cell.length_c   1.000
_cell.angle_alpha   90.00
_cell.angle_beta   90.00
_cell.angle_gamma   90.00
#
_symmetry.space_group_name_H-M   'P 1'
#
loop_
_entity.id
_entity.type
_entity.pdbx_description
1 polymer ?
#
loop_
_entity_poly.entity_id
_entity_poly.type
_entity_poly.pdbx_seq_one_letter_code
_entity_poly.pdbx_strand_id
1 'polypeptide(L)'
;MKELGLDLEEEVLLRLPLKSILKFKSVSKQWRSLLESRSFSERRRHITIQKNQKKMQFVAALLLNYPKLVVDDDEEVEMIYLDCNFPKSLSSKEREGLYMYSDFSRRPSLSCDGLVCMPVPGWINVLNPSTGEFLRFPSGRDPKMTDVLVDGSRRGFEVFPGYWRMGFGRDIVNGNYKVVRMCFQRNYSYCEILEINIGVWRKLKRKPLFYVGERLKSAFVNGSIYWLVVDSYYQTQKILALDLHTEEFRSVKTPPRFCKSGQIANLEDRLVIAVAHTGNPDFKFGIWSMDAQEETWSITYSFPLSSSTCSSYVSRCSAWWHWCMPLAVSKRGNLYFYDNEKKLHKYCSDTGLVCGIGTYSGIRIVAPFVENLLPIRGSVSSGQEIRTFGFRNLDKPETSNCFRQIKLSVSDVLREEWLGITTTIVAVVALVVLLK
;
A
#
# COMPACT_ATOMS: atom_id res chain seq x y z
N MET A 1 36.97 27.40 13.36
CA MET A 1 35.76 27.64 12.54
C MET A 1 34.68 26.73 13.10
N LYS A 2 33.58 27.27 13.64
CA LYS A 2 32.57 26.46 14.35
C LYS A 2 31.91 25.50 13.36
N GLU A 3 31.97 24.20 13.64
CA GLU A 3 31.12 23.20 13.00
C GLU A 3 29.68 23.73 13.04
N LEU A 4 28.98 23.72 11.89
CA LEU A 4 27.53 23.83 11.93
C LEU A 4 27.06 22.66 12.82
N GLY A 5 26.28 22.96 13.86
CA GLY A 5 25.77 21.91 14.74
C GLY A 5 25.00 20.87 13.93
N LEU A 6 25.12 19.59 14.31
CA LEU A 6 24.43 18.46 13.70
C LEU A 6 22.94 18.75 13.43
N ASP A 7 22.31 19.48 14.34
CA ASP A 7 20.89 19.87 14.26
C ASP A 7 20.60 20.78 13.05
N LEU A 8 21.51 21.71 12.72
CA LEU A 8 21.33 22.62 11.60
C LEU A 8 21.51 21.89 10.26
N GLU A 9 22.45 20.95 10.18
CA GLU A 9 22.61 20.08 9.00
C GLU A 9 21.34 19.22 8.79
N GLU A 10 20.80 18.64 9.87
CA GLU A 10 19.56 17.86 9.82
C GLU A 10 18.39 18.70 9.29
N GLU A 11 18.18 19.90 9.83
CA GLU A 11 17.11 20.83 9.41
C GLU A 11 17.19 21.21 7.92
N VAL A 12 18.41 21.40 7.40
CA VAL A 12 18.62 21.66 5.97
C VAL A 12 18.24 20.43 5.16
N LEU A 13 18.75 19.25 5.54
CA LEU A 13 18.48 17.99 4.84
C LEU A 13 16.99 17.63 4.84
N LEU A 14 16.26 17.88 5.94
CA LEU A 14 14.81 17.65 6.04
C LEU A 14 14.00 18.45 5.01
N ARG A 15 14.52 19.59 4.53
CA ARG A 15 13.81 20.47 3.59
C ARG A 15 14.07 20.15 2.13
N LEU A 16 15.09 19.33 1.83
CA LEU A 16 15.49 19.02 0.46
C LEU A 16 14.50 18.08 -0.24
N PRO A 17 14.42 18.13 -1.58
CA PRO A 17 13.72 17.12 -2.37
C PRO A 17 14.27 15.72 -2.15
N LEU A 18 13.42 14.70 -2.27
CA LEU A 18 13.78 13.29 -2.08
C LEU A 18 14.99 12.89 -2.94
N LYS A 19 15.01 13.31 -4.22
CA LYS A 19 16.10 13.02 -5.16
C LYS A 19 17.46 13.50 -4.65
N SER A 20 17.51 14.72 -4.10
CA SER A 20 18.74 15.31 -3.57
C SER A 20 19.23 14.53 -2.35
N ILE A 21 18.32 14.12 -1.46
CA ILE A 21 18.66 13.34 -0.27
C ILE A 21 19.23 11.98 -0.62
N LEU A 22 18.65 11.29 -1.60
CA LEU A 22 19.18 10.00 -2.05
C LEU A 22 20.61 10.14 -2.58
N LYS A 23 20.92 11.24 -3.29
CA LYS A 23 22.28 11.55 -3.75
C LYS A 23 23.20 11.89 -2.57
N PHE A 24 22.71 12.60 -1.56
CA PHE A 24 23.51 13.00 -0.39
C PHE A 24 23.94 11.84 0.51
N LYS A 25 23.28 10.67 0.41
CA LYS A 25 23.76 9.43 1.02
C LYS A 25 25.16 9.02 0.54
N SER A 26 25.62 9.46 -0.64
CA SER A 26 26.97 9.15 -1.15
C SER A 26 28.03 10.19 -0.82
N VAL A 27 27.66 11.34 -0.24
CA VAL A 27 28.59 12.45 0.01
C VAL A 27 29.46 12.21 1.25
N SER A 28 28.88 11.67 2.33
CA SER A 28 29.62 11.39 3.58
C SER A 28 29.00 10.24 4.34
N LYS A 29 29.82 9.49 5.10
CA LYS A 29 29.36 8.43 6.02
C LYS A 29 28.44 8.98 7.12
N GLN A 30 28.72 10.19 7.61
CA GLN A 30 27.92 10.86 8.64
C GLN A 30 26.52 11.18 8.11
N TRP A 31 26.44 11.80 6.93
CA TRP A 31 25.16 12.08 6.26
C TRP A 31 24.42 10.82 5.90
N ARG A 32 25.11 9.78 5.40
CA ARG A 32 24.48 8.48 5.16
C ARG A 32 23.85 7.93 6.43
N SER A 33 24.57 7.94 7.55
CA SER A 33 24.08 7.46 8.85
C SER A 33 22.84 8.25 9.31
N LEU A 34 22.90 9.58 9.23
CA LEU A 34 21.77 10.46 9.56
C LEU A 34 20.56 10.20 8.67
N LEU A 35 20.74 10.13 7.34
CA LEU A 35 19.68 9.93 6.36
C LEU A 35 19.10 8.51 6.35
N GLU A 36 19.85 7.51 6.83
CA GLU A 36 19.39 6.14 7.04
C GLU A 36 18.81 5.93 8.46
N SER A 37 18.89 6.94 9.34
CA SER A 37 18.37 6.85 10.71
C SER A 37 16.84 6.88 10.76
N ARG A 38 16.29 6.24 11.80
CA ARG A 38 14.85 6.27 12.06
C ARG A 38 14.36 7.67 12.39
N SER A 39 15.07 8.39 13.25
CA SER A 39 14.66 9.73 13.70
C SER A 39 14.49 10.67 12.51
N PHE A 40 15.48 10.72 11.62
CA PHE A 40 15.41 11.53 10.41
C PHE A 40 14.24 11.14 9.51
N SER A 41 14.07 9.83 9.28
CA SER A 41 13.00 9.32 8.42
C SER A 41 11.61 9.64 8.97
N GLU A 42 11.39 9.52 10.29
CA GLU A 42 10.13 9.90 10.93
C GLU A 42 9.90 11.40 10.90
N ARG A 43 10.90 12.23 11.22
CA ARG A 43 10.77 13.69 11.15
C ARG A 43 10.44 14.14 9.74
N ARG A 44 11.12 13.58 8.74
CA ARG A 44 10.83 13.84 7.34
C ARG A 44 9.43 13.41 6.96
N ARG A 45 8.98 12.22 7.38
CA ARG A 45 7.61 11.74 7.12
C ARG A 45 6.58 12.75 7.62
N HIS A 46 6.73 13.26 8.85
CA HIS A 46 5.85 14.29 9.40
C HIS A 46 5.87 15.57 8.56
N ILE A 47 7.06 16.07 8.19
CA ILE A 47 7.20 17.26 7.34
C ILE A 47 6.59 17.04 5.96
N THR A 48 6.79 15.89 5.34
CA THR A 48 6.24 15.56 4.02
C THR A 48 4.73 15.44 4.08
N ILE A 49 4.15 14.80 5.11
CA ILE A 49 2.70 14.77 5.31
C ILE A 49 2.14 16.20 5.47
N GLN A 50 2.86 17.08 6.16
CA GLN A 50 2.49 18.50 6.30
C GLN A 50 2.72 19.32 5.01
N LYS A 51 3.67 18.96 4.15
CA LYS A 51 3.95 19.70 2.89
C LYS A 51 3.13 19.21 1.70
N ASN A 52 2.88 17.90 1.59
CA ASN A 52 2.05 17.26 0.56
C ASN A 52 0.55 17.56 0.75
N GLN A 53 0.22 18.51 1.62
CA GLN A 53 -1.11 19.08 1.79
C GLN A 53 -1.73 19.68 0.51
N LYS A 54 -0.97 19.88 -0.56
CA LYS A 54 -1.47 20.40 -1.84
C LYS A 54 -1.97 19.30 -2.79
N LYS A 55 -1.34 18.12 -2.80
CA LYS A 55 -1.70 16.99 -3.67
C LYS A 55 -1.49 15.66 -2.96
N MET A 56 -2.49 14.80 -3.00
CA MET A 56 -2.38 13.42 -2.52
C MET A 56 -1.61 12.57 -3.51
N GLN A 57 -0.76 11.71 -2.99
CA GLN A 57 0.03 10.81 -3.82
C GLN A 57 -0.53 9.38 -3.71
N PHE A 58 -0.73 8.73 -4.84
CA PHE A 58 -1.04 7.31 -4.88
C PHE A 58 0.02 6.56 -5.67
N VAL A 59 0.38 5.37 -5.20
CA VAL A 59 1.24 4.47 -5.96
C VAL A 59 0.39 3.46 -6.71
N ALA A 60 0.67 3.33 -8.02
CA ALA A 60 0.06 2.38 -8.93
C ALA A 60 1.09 1.42 -9.53
N ALA A 61 0.90 0.12 -9.35
CA ALA A 61 1.76 -0.91 -9.98
C ALA A 61 1.13 -1.45 -11.27
N LEU A 62 1.86 -1.40 -12.40
CA LEU A 62 1.34 -1.73 -13.74
C LEU A 62 1.91 -3.03 -14.33
N LEU A 63 1.15 -3.62 -15.27
CA LEU A 63 1.60 -4.67 -16.20
C LEU A 63 2.00 -4.07 -17.55
N LEU A 64 3.15 -4.49 -18.10
CA LEU A 64 3.51 -4.17 -19.48
C LEU A 64 2.54 -4.86 -20.47
N ASN A 65 2.24 -4.17 -21.58
CA ASN A 65 1.34 -4.54 -22.71
C ASN A 65 -0.14 -4.11 -22.63
N TYR A 66 -0.54 -3.30 -21.64
CA TYR A 66 -1.83 -2.59 -21.70
C TYR A 66 -1.63 -1.13 -22.12
N PRO A 67 -2.56 -0.55 -22.91
CA PRO A 67 -2.45 0.83 -23.36
C PRO A 67 -2.26 1.79 -22.17
N LYS A 68 -1.39 2.78 -22.39
CA LYS A 68 -1.03 3.80 -21.40
C LYS A 68 -2.26 4.59 -20.94
N LEU A 69 -2.19 4.95 -19.67
CA LEU A 69 -3.18 5.67 -18.90
C LEU A 69 -3.32 7.13 -19.28
N VAL A 70 -4.57 7.60 -19.29
CA VAL A 70 -4.94 9.01 -19.12
C VAL A 70 -5.57 9.10 -17.74
N VAL A 71 -4.86 9.69 -16.78
CA VAL A 71 -5.51 10.25 -15.60
C VAL A 71 -6.07 11.57 -16.08
N ASP A 72 -7.36 11.82 -15.85
CA ASP A 72 -7.87 13.18 -16.03
C ASP A 72 -7.10 14.09 -15.05
N ASP A 73 -6.68 15.28 -15.47
CA ASP A 73 -5.75 16.13 -14.70
C ASP A 73 -6.42 16.65 -13.41
N ASP A 74 -6.59 15.79 -12.40
CA ASP A 74 -7.12 16.17 -11.10
C ASP A 74 -6.04 16.92 -10.33
N GLU A 75 -6.29 18.20 -10.09
CA GLU A 75 -5.33 19.08 -9.44
C GLU A 75 -4.93 18.64 -8.02
N GLU A 76 -5.75 17.82 -7.33
CA GLU A 76 -5.51 17.35 -5.96
C GLU A 76 -4.77 16.01 -5.90
N VAL A 77 -4.48 15.35 -7.03
CA VAL A 77 -3.84 14.02 -7.06
C VAL A 77 -2.57 13.99 -7.91
N GLU A 78 -1.60 13.22 -7.45
CA GLU A 78 -0.41 12.82 -8.19
C GLU A 78 -0.28 11.29 -8.15
N MET A 79 -0.18 10.66 -9.33
CA MET A 79 0.00 9.22 -9.46
C MET A 79 1.47 8.87 -9.68
N ILE A 80 1.99 7.95 -8.86
CA ILE A 80 3.33 7.39 -8.98
C ILE A 80 3.21 5.99 -9.56
N TYR A 81 3.74 5.80 -10.76
CA TYR A 81 3.67 4.52 -11.45
C TYR A 81 4.92 3.68 -11.20
N LEU A 82 4.70 2.45 -10.75
CA LEU A 82 5.73 1.44 -10.60
C LEU A 82 5.69 0.48 -11.78
N ASP A 83 6.75 0.48 -12.57
CA ASP A 83 6.98 -0.57 -13.55
C ASP A 83 7.38 -1.85 -12.84
N CYS A 84 6.43 -2.77 -12.77
CA CYS A 84 6.57 -4.04 -12.12
C CYS A 84 6.88 -5.12 -13.17
N ASN A 85 8.07 -5.06 -13.78
CA ASN A 85 8.53 -6.03 -14.77
C ASN A 85 8.94 -7.37 -14.16
N PHE A 86 8.06 -7.94 -13.34
CA PHE A 86 8.21 -9.25 -12.69
C PHE A 86 8.61 -10.41 -13.63
N PRO A 87 8.17 -10.49 -14.90
CA PRO A 87 8.43 -11.67 -15.73
C PRO A 87 9.86 -11.79 -16.28
N LYS A 88 10.66 -10.70 -16.30
CA LYS A 88 12.02 -10.74 -16.87
C LYS A 88 13.08 -11.25 -15.91
N SER A 89 12.80 -11.25 -14.60
CA SER A 89 13.74 -11.75 -13.57
C SER A 89 13.48 -13.20 -13.15
N LEU A 90 12.47 -13.86 -13.75
CA LEU A 90 12.02 -15.21 -13.41
C LEU A 90 12.55 -16.21 -14.43
N SER A 91 12.84 -17.42 -13.95
CA SER A 91 13.19 -18.55 -14.82
C SER A 91 12.02 -18.93 -15.75
N SER A 92 12.33 -19.60 -16.86
CA SER A 92 11.33 -20.06 -17.85
C SER A 92 10.22 -20.91 -17.22
N LYS A 93 10.54 -21.77 -16.24
CA LYS A 93 9.55 -22.58 -15.49
C LYS A 93 8.62 -21.74 -14.60
N GLU A 94 9.12 -20.66 -14.00
CA GLU A 94 8.31 -19.73 -13.19
C GLU A 94 7.38 -18.87 -14.06
N ARG A 95 7.75 -18.60 -15.32
CA ARG A 95 6.89 -17.92 -16.29
C ARG A 95 5.71 -18.79 -16.71
N GLU A 96 5.93 -20.08 -16.93
CA GLU A 96 4.91 -21.02 -17.41
C GLU A 96 3.76 -21.22 -16.41
N GLY A 97 4.08 -21.30 -15.10
CA GLY A 97 3.08 -21.29 -14.03
C GLY A 97 2.35 -19.94 -13.84
N LEU A 98 2.92 -18.84 -14.35
CA LEU A 98 2.36 -17.49 -14.28
C LEU A 98 1.23 -17.27 -15.30
N TYR A 99 1.26 -17.94 -16.45
CA TYR A 99 0.25 -17.77 -17.51
C TYR A 99 -1.00 -18.64 -17.32
N MET A 100 -0.93 -19.73 -16.53
CA MET A 100 -2.07 -20.65 -16.35
C MET A 100 -3.07 -20.27 -15.25
N TYR A 101 -2.73 -19.35 -14.33
CA TYR A 101 -3.64 -18.88 -13.27
C TYR A 101 -4.03 -17.43 -13.52
N SER A 102 -5.18 -17.27 -14.13
CA SER A 102 -5.79 -16.02 -14.54
C SER A 102 -5.96 -15.01 -13.39
N ASP A 103 -5.69 -13.75 -13.76
CA ASP A 103 -6.13 -12.51 -13.13
C ASP A 103 -5.28 -11.89 -11.99
N PHE A 104 -4.03 -11.56 -12.32
CA PHE A 104 -3.15 -10.75 -11.46
C PHE A 104 -3.65 -9.35 -11.12
N SER A 105 -4.66 -8.83 -11.84
CA SER A 105 -5.27 -7.52 -11.57
C SER A 105 -6.08 -7.51 -10.28
N ARG A 106 -6.51 -8.70 -9.83
CA ARG A 106 -7.34 -8.93 -8.65
C ARG A 106 -6.52 -9.40 -7.46
N ARG A 107 -5.29 -8.92 -7.27
CA ARG A 107 -4.51 -9.29 -6.07
C ARG A 107 -4.65 -8.24 -4.98
N PRO A 108 -4.73 -8.68 -3.72
CA PRO A 108 -4.77 -7.76 -2.61
C PRO A 108 -3.46 -6.97 -2.52
N SER A 109 -3.59 -5.66 -2.74
CA SER A 109 -2.55 -4.70 -2.41
C SER A 109 -2.48 -4.52 -0.90
N LEU A 110 -1.28 -4.69 -0.36
CA LEU A 110 -0.94 -4.38 1.01
C LEU A 110 0.05 -3.22 1.01
N SER A 111 -0.20 -2.19 1.79
CA SER A 111 0.67 -1.02 1.89
C SER A 111 0.72 -0.50 3.32
N CYS A 112 1.88 0.02 3.71
CA CYS A 112 2.08 0.62 5.03
C CYS A 112 3.19 1.66 4.91
N ASP A 113 2.93 2.90 5.36
CA ASP A 113 3.89 4.01 5.35
C ASP A 113 4.61 4.18 4.00
N GLY A 114 3.88 4.14 2.89
CA GLY A 114 4.44 4.25 1.53
C GLY A 114 5.18 3.02 1.01
N LEU A 115 5.43 2.00 1.84
CA LEU A 115 5.92 0.70 1.39
C LEU A 115 4.80 -0.11 0.76
N VAL A 116 5.13 -0.86 -0.29
CA VAL A 116 4.20 -1.72 -1.01
C VAL A 116 4.60 -3.19 -0.83
N CYS A 117 3.70 -3.99 -0.27
CA CYS A 117 3.85 -5.43 -0.11
C CYS A 117 2.97 -6.16 -1.14
N MET A 118 3.61 -6.99 -1.96
CA MET A 118 2.99 -7.70 -3.09
C MET A 118 3.22 -9.21 -2.96
N PRO A 119 2.20 -9.93 -2.46
CA PRO A 119 2.22 -11.38 -2.48
C PRO A 119 2.13 -11.92 -3.92
N VAL A 120 3.05 -12.81 -4.27
CA VAL A 120 3.04 -13.56 -5.53
C VAL A 120 3.21 -15.07 -5.24
N PRO A 121 2.83 -15.97 -6.16
CA PRO A 121 3.02 -17.41 -5.95
C PRO A 121 4.46 -17.71 -5.53
N GLY A 122 4.63 -18.37 -4.39
CA GLY A 122 5.93 -18.73 -3.84
C GLY A 122 6.73 -17.60 -3.18
N TRP A 123 6.29 -16.33 -3.24
CA TRP A 123 7.11 -15.19 -2.78
C TRP A 123 6.30 -14.02 -2.20
N ILE A 124 6.90 -13.31 -1.26
CA ILE A 124 6.46 -11.99 -0.79
C ILE A 124 7.46 -10.95 -1.25
N ASN A 125 7.00 -9.98 -2.05
CA ASN A 125 7.82 -8.87 -2.51
C ASN A 125 7.48 -7.62 -1.70
N VAL A 126 8.49 -6.93 -1.16
CA VAL A 126 8.33 -5.65 -0.50
C VAL A 126 9.17 -4.62 -1.23
N LEU A 127 8.53 -3.51 -1.58
CA LEU A 127 9.13 -2.43 -2.35
C LEU A 127 9.01 -1.13 -1.56
N ASN A 128 10.09 -0.36 -1.53
CA ASN A 128 10.09 1.04 -1.14
C ASN A 128 10.18 1.91 -2.41
N PRO A 129 9.07 2.51 -2.89
CA PRO A 129 9.09 3.38 -4.06
C PRO A 129 9.95 4.64 -3.89
N SER A 130 10.14 5.12 -2.66
CA SER A 130 10.94 6.31 -2.36
C SER A 130 12.43 6.05 -2.53
N THR A 131 12.92 4.89 -2.09
CA THR A 131 14.35 4.56 -2.15
C THR A 131 14.71 3.67 -3.34
N GLY A 132 13.71 3.05 -3.98
CA GLY A 132 13.91 2.03 -5.01
C GLY A 132 14.36 0.67 -4.45
N GLU A 133 14.39 0.50 -3.13
CA GLU A 133 14.78 -0.77 -2.51
C GLU A 133 13.70 -1.83 -2.70
N PHE A 134 14.14 -3.04 -3.05
CA PHE A 134 13.27 -4.19 -3.30
C PHE A 134 13.79 -5.41 -2.53
N LEU A 135 12.89 -6.06 -1.81
CA LEU A 135 13.14 -7.29 -1.09
C LEU A 135 12.16 -8.37 -1.52
N ARG A 136 12.67 -9.60 -1.54
CA ARG A 136 11.89 -10.77 -1.91
C ARG A 136 12.17 -11.89 -0.94
N PHE A 137 11.11 -12.38 -0.31
CA PHE A 137 11.15 -13.45 0.68
C PHE A 137 10.39 -14.66 0.16
N PRO A 138 10.88 -15.88 0.38
CA PRO A 138 10.12 -17.07 0.02
C PRO A 138 8.84 -17.14 0.86
N SER A 139 7.70 -17.42 0.22
CA SER A 139 6.44 -17.66 0.93
C SER A 139 6.34 -19.09 1.47
N GLY A 140 7.38 -19.93 1.32
CA GLY A 140 7.32 -21.32 1.77
C GLY A 140 6.30 -22.16 0.99
N ARG A 141 5.96 -23.33 1.52
CA ARG A 141 4.99 -24.24 0.86
C ARG A 141 3.58 -23.70 1.00
N ASP A 142 2.88 -23.60 -0.11
CA ASP A 142 1.47 -23.25 -0.10
C ASP A 142 0.64 -24.33 0.61
N PRO A 143 -0.36 -23.94 1.42
CA PRO A 143 -1.33 -24.84 2.02
C PRO A 143 -1.97 -25.73 0.96
N LYS A 144 -2.20 -27.00 1.30
CA LYS A 144 -3.01 -27.88 0.44
C LYS A 144 -4.42 -27.30 0.36
N MET A 145 -4.90 -27.10 -0.87
CA MET A 145 -6.26 -26.69 -1.15
C MET A 145 -7.20 -27.71 -0.50
N THR A 146 -8.03 -27.28 0.45
CA THR A 146 -9.08 -28.14 0.99
C THR A 146 -10.25 -28.14 0.01
N ASP A 147 -10.85 -29.30 -0.24
CA ASP A 147 -12.03 -29.52 -1.11
C ASP A 147 -13.29 -28.74 -0.70
N VAL A 148 -13.20 -27.84 0.28
CA VAL A 148 -14.34 -27.15 0.90
C VAL A 148 -15.02 -26.17 -0.06
N LEU A 149 -14.38 -25.72 -1.16
CA LEU A 149 -15.02 -24.77 -2.09
C LEU A 149 -14.68 -25.05 -3.56
N VAL A 150 -15.31 -26.08 -4.13
CA VAL A 150 -15.69 -26.08 -5.55
C VAL A 150 -16.92 -25.18 -5.71
N ASP A 151 -16.80 -23.90 -5.36
CA ASP A 151 -17.76 -22.91 -5.82
C ASP A 151 -17.31 -22.44 -7.21
N GLY A 152 -18.14 -22.69 -8.22
CA GLY A 152 -17.93 -22.32 -9.62
C GLY A 152 -17.74 -20.81 -9.83
N SER A 153 -17.91 -19.98 -8.80
CA SER A 153 -17.54 -18.56 -8.82
C SER A 153 -16.02 -18.33 -8.66
N ARG A 154 -15.20 -18.92 -9.54
CA ARG A 154 -13.77 -18.54 -9.69
C ARG A 154 -13.57 -17.12 -10.25
N ARG A 155 -14.63 -16.33 -10.38
CA ARG A 155 -14.62 -14.99 -10.96
C ARG A 155 -14.78 -13.99 -9.81
N GLY A 156 -13.93 -12.96 -9.75
CA GLY A 156 -14.26 -11.69 -9.07
C GLY A 156 -13.67 -11.34 -7.70
N PHE A 157 -13.02 -12.26 -6.97
CA PHE A 157 -12.47 -11.94 -5.63
C PHE A 157 -10.95 -11.98 -5.59
N GLU A 158 -10.38 -11.12 -4.74
CA GLU A 158 -8.95 -11.04 -4.54
C GLU A 158 -8.45 -12.15 -3.60
N VAL A 159 -7.85 -13.19 -4.18
CA VAL A 159 -7.31 -14.32 -3.41
C VAL A 159 -5.80 -14.18 -3.36
N PHE A 160 -5.23 -14.20 -2.15
CA PHE A 160 -3.79 -14.28 -1.98
C PHE A 160 -3.28 -15.61 -2.58
N PRO A 161 -2.10 -15.61 -3.23
CA PRO A 161 -1.46 -16.86 -3.67
C PRO A 161 -1.39 -17.87 -2.53
N GLY A 162 -1.63 -19.16 -2.81
CA GLY A 162 -1.63 -20.21 -1.80
C GLY A 162 -2.79 -20.16 -0.80
N TYR A 163 -3.82 -19.32 -1.00
CA TYR A 163 -5.00 -19.19 -0.13
C TYR A 163 -4.71 -18.67 1.28
N TRP A 164 -3.50 -18.17 1.55
CA TRP A 164 -3.15 -17.53 2.81
C TRP A 164 -4.08 -16.34 3.11
N ARG A 165 -4.41 -16.11 4.38
CA ARG A 165 -4.78 -14.76 4.82
C ARG A 165 -3.51 -13.98 5.05
N MET A 166 -3.40 -12.76 4.54
CA MET A 166 -2.22 -11.95 4.80
C MET A 166 -2.57 -10.55 5.29
N GLY A 167 -1.59 -9.91 5.91
CA GLY A 167 -1.59 -8.49 6.18
C GLY A 167 -0.18 -7.95 6.28
N PHE A 168 -0.05 -6.64 6.15
CA PHE A 168 1.22 -5.94 6.22
C PHE A 168 1.04 -4.71 7.08
N GLY A 169 1.98 -4.46 7.97
CA GLY A 169 1.94 -3.32 8.85
C GLY A 169 3.25 -3.07 9.55
N ARG A 170 3.25 -2.07 10.42
CA ARG A 170 4.41 -1.68 11.23
C ARG A 170 4.10 -1.88 12.70
N ASP A 171 5.00 -2.54 13.43
CA ASP A 171 5.05 -2.46 14.87
C ASP A 171 5.44 -1.03 15.25
N ILE A 172 4.51 -0.21 15.72
CA ILE A 172 4.75 1.23 15.94
C ILE A 172 5.71 1.51 17.11
N VAL A 173 5.91 0.56 18.02
CA VAL A 173 6.82 0.69 19.16
C VAL A 173 8.24 0.45 18.70
N ASN A 174 8.46 -0.70 18.05
CA ASN A 174 9.79 -1.09 17.59
C ASN A 174 10.10 -0.56 16.19
N GLY A 175 9.12 0.02 15.49
CA GLY A 175 9.10 0.54 14.12
C GLY A 175 9.49 -0.45 13.03
N ASN A 176 9.44 -1.76 13.31
CA ASN A 176 9.79 -2.82 12.36
C ASN A 176 8.56 -3.20 11.53
N TYR A 177 8.77 -3.36 10.22
CA TYR A 177 7.73 -3.80 9.31
C TYR A 177 7.55 -5.32 9.38
N LYS A 178 6.29 -5.75 9.42
CA LYS A 178 5.90 -7.15 9.61
C LYS A 178 4.87 -7.54 8.55
N VAL A 179 5.07 -8.70 7.93
CA VAL A 179 4.07 -9.38 7.10
C VAL A 179 3.52 -10.53 7.91
N VAL A 180 2.20 -10.59 8.04
CA VAL A 180 1.49 -11.64 8.75
C VAL A 180 0.83 -12.55 7.73
N ARG A 181 0.86 -13.85 7.97
CA ARG A 181 0.02 -14.81 7.25
C ARG A 181 -0.65 -15.81 8.16
N MET A 182 -1.86 -16.24 7.80
CA MET A 182 -2.58 -17.30 8.49
C MET A 182 -3.01 -18.38 7.52
N CYS A 183 -2.94 -19.62 8.00
CA CYS A 183 -3.45 -20.80 7.32
C CYS A 183 -4.52 -21.43 8.19
N PHE A 184 -5.61 -21.85 7.54
CA PHE A 184 -6.74 -22.53 8.16
C PHE A 184 -6.97 -23.84 7.42
N GLN A 185 -6.68 -24.94 8.08
CA GLN A 185 -7.00 -26.30 7.64
C GLN A 185 -8.09 -26.87 8.57
N ARG A 186 -8.84 -27.87 8.11
CA ARG A 186 -10.00 -28.44 8.83
C ARG A 186 -9.77 -28.65 10.34
N ASN A 187 -8.58 -29.11 10.72
CA ASN A 187 -8.25 -29.43 12.12
C ASN A 187 -7.09 -28.60 12.68
N TYR A 188 -6.57 -27.63 11.93
CA TYR A 188 -5.36 -26.92 12.31
C TYR A 188 -5.32 -25.51 11.72
N SER A 189 -5.26 -24.51 12.59
CA SER A 189 -4.96 -23.13 12.21
C SER A 189 -3.65 -22.68 12.86
N TYR A 190 -2.90 -21.88 12.11
CA TYR A 190 -1.69 -21.25 12.62
C TYR A 190 -1.47 -19.90 11.96
N CYS A 191 -0.69 -19.07 12.64
CA CYS A 191 -0.25 -17.78 12.16
C CYS A 191 1.27 -17.74 12.12
N GLU A 192 1.81 -17.14 11.07
CA GLU A 192 3.23 -16.88 10.90
C GLU A 192 3.45 -15.40 10.64
N ILE A 193 4.57 -14.90 11.14
CA ILE A 193 4.99 -13.52 10.97
C ILE A 193 6.39 -13.48 10.38
N LEU A 194 6.58 -12.61 9.40
CA LEU A 194 7.84 -12.29 8.77
C LEU A 194 8.19 -10.86 9.16
N GLU A 195 9.29 -10.71 9.88
CA GLU A 195 9.86 -9.40 10.13
C GLU A 195 10.81 -9.04 8.98
N ILE A 196 10.55 -7.91 8.30
CA ILE A 196 11.24 -7.56 7.05
C ILE A 196 12.75 -7.39 7.25
N ASN A 197 13.15 -6.84 8.39
CA ASN A 197 14.55 -6.58 8.73
C ASN A 197 15.35 -7.88 8.99
N ILE A 198 14.66 -8.96 9.40
CA ILE A 198 15.28 -10.27 9.70
C ILE A 198 15.18 -11.20 8.48
N GLY A 199 14.04 -11.17 7.79
CA GLY A 199 13.78 -11.98 6.60
C GLY A 199 13.39 -13.44 6.86
N VAL A 200 13.11 -13.80 8.12
CA VAL A 200 12.73 -15.18 8.51
C VAL A 200 11.29 -15.23 9.00
N TRP A 201 10.54 -16.22 8.51
CA TRP A 201 9.22 -16.55 9.02
C TRP A 201 9.31 -17.27 10.36
N ARG A 202 8.48 -16.85 11.32
CA ARG A 202 8.26 -17.61 12.56
C ARG A 202 6.79 -17.81 12.86
N LYS A 203 6.48 -18.92 13.50
CA LYS A 203 5.12 -19.22 13.98
C LYS A 203 4.82 -18.42 15.25
N LEU A 204 3.63 -17.84 15.30
CA LEU A 204 3.11 -17.27 16.54
C LEU A 204 2.65 -18.39 17.46
N LYS A 205 2.85 -18.21 18.78
CA LYS A 205 2.40 -19.16 19.81
C LYS A 205 0.88 -19.18 19.89
N ARG A 206 0.25 -18.01 19.83
CA ARG A 206 -1.22 -17.88 19.86
C ARG A 206 -1.80 -18.11 18.48
N LYS A 207 -2.92 -18.82 18.44
CA LYS A 207 -3.68 -19.09 17.22
C LYS A 207 -4.72 -17.99 17.00
N PRO A 208 -5.15 -17.75 15.75
CA PRO A 208 -6.28 -16.86 15.47
C PRO A 208 -7.53 -17.31 16.22
N LEU A 209 -8.31 -16.35 16.73
CA LEU A 209 -9.50 -16.62 17.55
C LEU A 209 -10.63 -17.29 16.76
N PHE A 210 -10.68 -17.08 15.45
CA PHE A 210 -11.66 -17.66 14.55
C PHE A 210 -11.14 -17.68 13.11
N TYR A 211 -11.82 -18.42 12.24
CA TYR A 211 -11.55 -18.47 10.80
C TYR A 211 -11.89 -17.14 10.13
N VAL A 212 -11.02 -16.69 9.20
CA VAL A 212 -11.06 -15.34 8.62
C VAL A 212 -11.31 -15.35 7.10
N GLY A 213 -11.95 -16.39 6.56
CA GLY A 213 -12.27 -16.50 5.13
C GLY A 213 -11.05 -16.77 4.22
N GLU A 214 -11.28 -16.85 2.89
CA GLU A 214 -10.47 -16.76 1.62
C GLU A 214 -10.16 -15.39 0.98
N ARG A 215 -11.05 -14.40 1.15
CA ARG A 215 -11.32 -13.46 0.06
C ARG A 215 -11.20 -11.98 0.40
N LEU A 216 -11.16 -11.63 1.69
CA LEU A 216 -11.20 -10.23 2.14
C LEU A 216 -9.80 -9.69 2.46
N LYS A 217 -9.61 -8.40 2.14
CA LYS A 217 -8.41 -7.64 2.44
C LYS A 217 -8.26 -7.40 3.94
N SER A 218 -7.03 -7.04 4.33
CA SER A 218 -6.71 -6.52 5.64
C SER A 218 -6.39 -5.03 5.59
N ALA A 219 -6.52 -4.37 6.74
CA ALA A 219 -6.13 -2.98 6.92
C ALA A 219 -5.15 -2.87 8.09
N PHE A 220 -4.13 -2.03 7.95
CA PHE A 220 -3.24 -1.66 9.05
C PHE A 220 -3.68 -0.32 9.63
N VAL A 221 -3.98 -0.28 10.92
CA VAL A 221 -4.39 0.93 11.64
C VAL A 221 -3.73 0.94 13.02
N ASN A 222 -3.02 2.01 13.33
CA ASN A 222 -2.42 2.26 14.65
C ASN A 222 -1.72 1.05 15.30
N GLY A 223 -0.78 0.42 14.58
CA GLY A 223 0.01 -0.70 15.11
C GLY A 223 -0.65 -2.07 15.04
N SER A 224 -1.91 -2.15 14.63
CA SER A 224 -2.65 -3.42 14.49
C SER A 224 -3.05 -3.69 13.04
N ILE A 225 -3.13 -4.97 12.69
CA ILE A 225 -3.73 -5.42 11.43
C ILE A 225 -5.12 -5.97 11.71
N TYR A 226 -6.09 -5.57 10.89
CA TYR A 226 -7.48 -5.94 11.01
C TYR A 226 -7.94 -6.73 9.79
N TRP A 227 -8.76 -7.76 10.03
CA TRP A 227 -9.42 -8.55 9.00
C TRP A 227 -10.92 -8.63 9.29
N LEU A 228 -11.72 -8.24 8.30
CA LEU A 228 -13.18 -8.39 8.36
C LEU A 228 -13.58 -9.79 7.89
N VAL A 229 -14.50 -10.41 8.62
CA VAL A 229 -15.11 -11.70 8.31
C VAL A 229 -16.60 -11.47 8.14
N VAL A 230 -17.14 -11.92 7.01
CA VAL A 230 -18.56 -11.79 6.67
C VAL A 230 -19.11 -13.17 6.35
N ASP A 231 -20.07 -13.64 7.14
CA ASP A 231 -20.85 -14.84 6.87
C ASP A 231 -22.24 -14.43 6.39
N SER A 232 -22.52 -14.65 5.12
CA SER A 232 -23.82 -14.26 4.56
C SER A 232 -24.91 -15.29 4.69
N TYR A 233 -24.57 -16.53 5.04
CA TYR A 233 -25.59 -17.54 5.30
C TYR A 233 -26.28 -17.21 6.63
N TYR A 234 -25.48 -16.97 7.67
CA TYR A 234 -25.98 -16.58 9.00
C TYR A 234 -26.15 -15.06 9.18
N GLN A 235 -25.79 -14.26 8.17
CA GLN A 235 -25.79 -12.79 8.24
C GLN A 235 -25.02 -12.24 9.44
N THR A 236 -23.86 -12.84 9.74
CA THR A 236 -22.99 -12.43 10.85
C THR A 236 -21.69 -11.83 10.34
N GLN A 237 -21.10 -10.94 11.14
CA GLN A 237 -19.80 -10.35 10.83
C GLN A 237 -18.95 -10.26 12.08
N LYS A 238 -17.63 -10.40 11.90
CA LYS A 238 -16.63 -10.32 12.98
C LYS A 238 -15.39 -9.62 12.45
N ILE A 239 -14.66 -8.93 13.32
CA ILE A 239 -13.38 -8.33 12.99
C ILE A 239 -12.32 -8.96 13.88
N LEU A 240 -11.31 -9.58 13.27
CA LEU A 240 -10.11 -10.03 13.97
C LEU A 240 -9.07 -8.92 13.90
N ALA A 241 -8.46 -8.58 15.03
CA ALA A 241 -7.29 -7.72 15.08
C ALA A 241 -6.09 -8.49 15.63
N LEU A 242 -4.91 -8.18 15.11
CA LEU A 242 -3.61 -8.62 15.63
C LEU A 242 -2.77 -7.38 15.91
N ASP A 243 -2.41 -7.19 17.18
CA ASP A 243 -1.46 -6.16 17.57
C ASP A 243 -0.04 -6.61 17.17
N LEU A 244 0.68 -5.79 16.39
CA LEU A 244 1.98 -6.18 15.86
C LEU A 244 3.11 -6.10 16.88
N HIS A 245 2.92 -5.41 18.02
CA HIS A 245 3.93 -5.28 19.06
C HIS A 245 3.86 -6.45 20.05
N THR A 246 2.67 -6.66 20.61
CA THR A 246 2.38 -7.70 21.61
C THR A 246 2.12 -9.06 20.96
N GLU A 247 1.77 -9.08 19.68
CA GLU A 247 1.44 -10.29 18.90
C GLU A 247 0.23 -11.04 19.45
N GLU A 248 -0.69 -10.28 20.05
CA GLU A 248 -1.92 -10.78 20.61
C GLU A 248 -3.10 -10.54 19.68
N PHE A 249 -3.95 -11.58 19.56
CA PHE A 249 -5.20 -11.49 18.83
C PHE A 249 -6.31 -10.96 19.74
N ARG A 250 -7.16 -10.11 19.18
CA ARG A 250 -8.41 -9.67 19.83
C ARG A 250 -9.56 -9.63 18.84
N SER A 251 -10.78 -9.80 19.36
CA SER A 251 -12.00 -9.56 18.60
C SER A 251 -12.42 -8.10 18.76
N VAL A 252 -12.88 -7.48 17.68
CA VAL A 252 -13.33 -6.08 17.68
C VAL A 252 -14.81 -6.02 17.37
N LYS A 253 -15.54 -5.09 18.00
CA LYS A 253 -16.96 -4.85 17.71
C LYS A 253 -17.13 -4.45 16.25
N THR A 254 -18.21 -4.90 15.64
CA THR A 254 -18.55 -4.55 14.26
C THR A 254 -19.65 -3.49 14.22
N PRO A 255 -19.83 -2.78 13.08
CA PRO A 255 -21.00 -1.93 12.89
C PRO A 255 -22.32 -2.68 13.16
N PRO A 256 -23.39 -1.97 13.57
CA PRO A 256 -24.67 -2.60 13.91
C PRO A 256 -25.38 -3.21 12.69
N ARG A 257 -25.05 -2.73 11.49
CA ARG A 257 -25.64 -3.24 10.24
C ARG A 257 -24.73 -4.28 9.61
N PHE A 258 -25.32 -5.40 9.17
CA PHE A 258 -24.61 -6.43 8.43
C PHE A 258 -24.07 -5.91 7.09
N CYS A 259 -22.77 -6.10 6.85
CA CYS A 259 -22.03 -5.54 5.73
C CYS A 259 -21.65 -6.63 4.72
N LYS A 260 -22.61 -7.05 3.89
CA LYS A 260 -22.44 -8.17 2.94
C LYS A 260 -21.25 -8.03 1.99
N SER A 261 -20.95 -6.81 1.52
CA SER A 261 -19.81 -6.48 0.65
C SER A 261 -18.73 -5.65 1.35
N GLY A 262 -18.68 -5.70 2.69
CA GLY A 262 -17.80 -4.87 3.51
C GLY A 262 -16.33 -4.96 3.12
N GLN A 263 -15.69 -3.82 2.89
CA GLN A 263 -14.24 -3.70 2.70
C GLN A 263 -13.64 -2.94 3.87
N ILE A 264 -12.64 -3.54 4.52
CA ILE A 264 -11.92 -2.91 5.62
C ILE A 264 -10.76 -2.07 5.07
N ALA A 265 -10.60 -0.86 5.58
CA ALA A 265 -9.54 0.05 5.16
C ALA A 265 -9.02 0.89 6.33
N ASN A 266 -7.88 1.53 6.12
CA ASN A 266 -7.43 2.67 6.91
C ASN A 266 -7.83 3.93 6.15
N LEU A 267 -8.59 4.81 6.80
CA LEU A 267 -8.90 6.15 6.28
C LEU A 267 -8.57 7.16 7.36
N GLU A 268 -7.56 8.00 7.12
CA GLU A 268 -7.09 9.02 8.08
C GLU A 268 -6.77 8.44 9.47
N ASP A 269 -6.02 7.33 9.50
CA ASP A 269 -5.64 6.60 10.72
C ASP A 269 -6.82 6.05 11.53
N ARG A 270 -8.00 5.95 10.91
CA ARG A 270 -9.20 5.32 11.47
C ARG A 270 -9.51 4.03 10.75
N LEU A 271 -9.98 3.05 11.52
CA LEU A 271 -10.50 1.81 10.96
C LEU A 271 -11.86 2.07 10.34
N VAL A 272 -12.00 1.79 9.04
CA VAL A 272 -13.27 1.97 8.34
C VAL A 272 -13.73 0.69 7.66
N ILE A 273 -15.04 0.59 7.46
CA ILE A 273 -15.69 -0.44 6.65
C ILE A 273 -16.56 0.25 5.60
N ALA A 274 -16.20 0.09 4.33
CA ALA A 274 -16.99 0.56 3.20
C ALA A 274 -17.96 -0.53 2.74
N VAL A 275 -19.23 -0.16 2.50
CA VAL A 275 -20.33 -1.10 2.29
C VAL A 275 -21.29 -0.56 1.25
N ALA A 276 -21.73 -1.44 0.34
CA ALA A 276 -22.89 -1.16 -0.51
C ALA A 276 -24.19 -1.43 0.27
N HIS A 277 -25.09 -0.45 0.35
CA HIS A 277 -26.40 -0.65 0.96
C HIS A 277 -27.28 -1.53 0.05
N THR A 278 -27.50 -2.78 0.45
CA THR A 278 -28.40 -3.70 -0.26
C THR A 278 -29.87 -3.30 -0.06
N GLY A 279 -30.65 -3.30 -1.15
CA GLY A 279 -32.11 -3.10 -1.12
C GLY A 279 -32.58 -1.67 -1.41
N ASN A 280 -31.68 -0.75 -1.76
CA ASN A 280 -32.05 0.58 -2.25
C ASN A 280 -31.94 0.61 -3.79
N PRO A 281 -32.95 1.08 -4.54
CA PRO A 281 -32.87 1.24 -6.00
C PRO A 281 -31.69 2.13 -6.44
N ASP A 282 -31.23 3.05 -5.60
CA ASP A 282 -30.20 4.05 -5.92
C ASP A 282 -28.75 3.62 -5.66
N PHE A 283 -28.49 2.35 -5.31
CA PHE A 283 -27.13 1.82 -5.03
C PHE A 283 -26.26 2.78 -4.18
N LYS A 284 -26.68 3.05 -2.95
CA LYS A 284 -25.92 3.92 -2.02
C LYS A 284 -24.75 3.17 -1.38
N PHE A 285 -23.61 3.83 -1.29
CA PHE A 285 -22.44 3.37 -0.55
C PHE A 285 -22.29 4.14 0.75
N GLY A 286 -21.98 3.42 1.82
CA GLY A 286 -21.72 3.98 3.14
C GLY A 286 -20.34 3.56 3.66
N ILE A 287 -19.64 4.50 4.29
CA ILE A 287 -18.38 4.24 5.01
C ILE A 287 -18.63 4.39 6.49
N TRP A 288 -18.53 3.29 7.21
CA TRP A 288 -18.55 3.25 8.66
C TRP A 288 -17.14 3.48 9.19
N SER A 289 -17.00 4.36 10.17
CA SER A 289 -15.73 4.60 10.87
C SER A 289 -15.86 4.19 12.32
N MET A 290 -14.81 3.55 12.84
CA MET A 290 -14.71 3.16 14.24
C MET A 290 -14.14 4.31 15.06
N ASP A 291 -14.83 4.67 16.14
CA ASP A 291 -14.24 5.43 17.23
C ASP A 291 -13.42 4.47 18.10
N ALA A 292 -12.13 4.72 18.23
CA ALA A 292 -11.24 3.85 18.98
C ALA A 292 -11.38 3.98 20.51
N GLN A 293 -11.88 5.12 21.02
CA GLN A 293 -12.05 5.37 22.45
C GLN A 293 -13.34 4.72 22.95
N GLU A 294 -14.43 4.95 22.22
CA GLU A 294 -15.76 4.47 22.60
C GLU A 294 -16.05 3.05 22.04
N GLU A 295 -15.21 2.57 21.12
CA GLU A 295 -15.44 1.35 20.33
C GLU A 295 -16.81 1.34 19.62
N THR A 296 -17.28 2.52 19.21
CA THR A 296 -18.55 2.70 18.52
C THR A 296 -18.32 2.91 17.02
N TRP A 297 -19.37 2.68 16.23
CA TRP A 297 -19.32 2.83 14.78
C TRP A 297 -20.34 3.87 14.32
N SER A 298 -19.90 4.80 13.49
CA SER A 298 -20.76 5.83 12.88
C SER A 298 -20.52 5.92 11.38
N ILE A 299 -21.52 6.38 10.63
CA ILE A 299 -21.38 6.59 9.18
C ILE A 299 -20.69 7.95 8.97
N THR A 300 -19.55 7.94 8.29
CA THR A 300 -18.80 9.18 7.96
C THR A 300 -19.10 9.67 6.56
N TYR A 301 -19.26 8.75 5.60
CA TYR A 301 -19.63 9.08 4.22
C TYR A 301 -20.82 8.24 3.79
N SER A 302 -21.73 8.86 3.04
CA SER A 302 -22.84 8.18 2.40
C SER A 302 -23.15 8.86 1.07
N PHE A 303 -23.00 8.15 -0.04
CA PHE A 303 -23.17 8.72 -1.38
C PHE A 303 -23.78 7.70 -2.36
N PRO A 304 -24.58 8.16 -3.34
CA PRO A 304 -25.04 7.30 -4.43
C PRO A 304 -23.90 6.99 -5.39
N LEU A 305 -23.89 5.79 -5.98
CA LEU A 305 -23.06 5.47 -7.15
C LEU A 305 -23.98 5.37 -8.36
N SER A 306 -23.71 6.15 -9.42
CA SER A 306 -24.54 6.14 -10.62
C SER A 306 -24.42 4.79 -11.34
N SER A 307 -25.46 4.42 -12.08
CA SER A 307 -25.45 3.22 -12.92
C SER A 307 -24.34 3.23 -13.99
N SER A 308 -23.85 4.42 -14.38
CA SER A 308 -22.71 4.58 -15.32
C SER A 308 -21.35 4.22 -14.71
N THR A 309 -21.24 4.19 -13.38
CA THR A 309 -20.04 3.68 -12.68
C THR A 309 -20.07 2.16 -12.49
N CYS A 310 -21.24 1.53 -12.68
CA CYS A 310 -21.37 0.08 -12.66
C CYS A 310 -20.89 -0.51 -13.98
N SER A 311 -20.00 -1.50 -13.89
CA SER A 311 -19.53 -2.28 -15.04
C SER A 311 -20.69 -2.85 -15.86
N SER A 312 -20.67 -2.63 -17.18
CA SER A 312 -21.66 -3.15 -18.13
C SER A 312 -21.73 -4.67 -18.17
N TYR A 313 -20.70 -5.37 -17.66
CA TYR A 313 -20.64 -6.83 -17.60
C TYR A 313 -21.39 -7.46 -16.42
N VAL A 314 -21.79 -6.67 -15.41
CA VAL A 314 -22.23 -7.19 -14.10
C VAL A 314 -23.71 -6.90 -13.80
N SER A 315 -24.48 -6.36 -14.77
CA SER A 315 -25.88 -5.98 -14.56
C SER A 315 -26.86 -7.13 -14.22
N ARG A 316 -26.37 -8.38 -14.15
CA ARG A 316 -27.15 -9.56 -13.74
C ARG A 316 -26.66 -10.24 -12.45
N CYS A 317 -25.64 -9.73 -11.77
CA CYS A 317 -25.01 -10.43 -10.64
C CYS A 317 -25.16 -9.67 -9.30
N SER A 318 -25.56 -10.42 -8.29
CA SER A 318 -25.81 -10.06 -6.88
C SER A 318 -24.96 -8.92 -6.26
N ALA A 319 -25.49 -8.14 -5.33
CA ALA A 319 -24.80 -7.03 -4.64
C ALA A 319 -23.38 -7.30 -4.06
N TRP A 320 -22.95 -8.55 -3.96
CA TRP A 320 -21.59 -8.98 -3.61
C TRP A 320 -20.48 -8.48 -4.54
N TRP A 321 -20.80 -8.18 -5.80
CA TRP A 321 -19.79 -7.82 -6.81
C TRP A 321 -19.45 -6.33 -6.80
N HIS A 322 -20.24 -5.51 -6.09
CA HIS A 322 -20.04 -4.08 -5.98
C HIS A 322 -19.46 -3.75 -4.61
N TRP A 323 -18.17 -3.42 -4.60
CA TRP A 323 -17.47 -2.90 -3.44
C TRP A 323 -16.55 -1.76 -3.87
N CYS A 324 -16.28 -0.86 -2.93
CA CYS A 324 -15.29 0.18 -3.08
C CYS A 324 -14.27 0.09 -1.95
N MET A 325 -13.04 0.51 -2.24
CA MET A 325 -11.97 0.61 -1.26
C MET A 325 -11.62 2.08 -1.05
N PRO A 326 -11.95 2.67 0.11
CA PRO A 326 -11.47 3.99 0.49
C PRO A 326 -9.95 4.01 0.49
N LEU A 327 -9.38 5.09 -0.04
CA LEU A 327 -7.94 5.30 -0.09
C LEU A 327 -7.51 6.47 0.80
N ALA A 328 -8.10 7.64 0.56
CA ALA A 328 -7.71 8.87 1.24
C ALA A 328 -8.81 9.92 1.15
N VAL A 329 -8.70 10.95 1.99
CA VAL A 329 -9.56 12.13 1.98
C VAL A 329 -8.68 13.35 1.73
N SER A 330 -9.06 14.21 0.78
CA SER A 330 -8.37 15.48 0.55
C SER A 330 -8.72 16.48 1.64
N LYS A 331 -7.94 17.55 1.76
CA LYS A 331 -8.25 18.65 2.69
C LYS A 331 -9.61 19.32 2.46
N ARG A 332 -10.13 19.26 1.24
CA ARG A 332 -11.45 19.79 0.89
C ARG A 332 -12.58 18.85 1.33
N GLY A 333 -12.25 17.67 1.86
CA GLY A 333 -13.21 16.63 2.24
C GLY A 333 -13.55 15.67 1.11
N ASN A 334 -12.90 15.80 -0.06
CA ASN A 334 -13.10 14.93 -1.20
C ASN A 334 -12.55 13.53 -0.89
N LEU A 335 -13.39 12.51 -1.03
CA LEU A 335 -13.02 11.13 -0.77
C LEU A 335 -12.56 10.46 -2.05
N TYR A 336 -11.42 9.79 -1.98
CA TYR A 336 -10.86 9.01 -3.08
C TYR A 336 -10.97 7.54 -2.76
N PHE A 337 -11.47 6.77 -3.72
CA PHE A 337 -11.66 5.34 -3.58
C PHE A 337 -11.52 4.66 -4.93
N TYR A 338 -11.25 3.36 -4.92
CA TYR A 338 -11.30 2.57 -6.14
C TYR A 338 -12.37 1.48 -6.08
N ASP A 339 -12.92 1.09 -7.23
CA ASP A 339 -13.95 0.05 -7.32
C ASP A 339 -13.37 -1.36 -7.50
N ASN A 340 -14.24 -2.36 -7.62
CA ASN A 340 -13.84 -3.74 -7.90
C ASN A 340 -13.01 -3.94 -9.18
N GLU A 341 -13.03 -2.98 -10.13
CA GLU A 341 -12.23 -2.97 -11.35
C GLU A 341 -10.94 -2.14 -11.22
N LYS A 342 -10.60 -1.68 -10.00
CA LYS A 342 -9.46 -0.79 -9.73
C LYS A 342 -9.55 0.56 -10.44
N LYS A 343 -10.76 1.01 -10.82
CA LYS A 343 -10.95 2.38 -11.33
C LYS A 343 -10.96 3.35 -10.16
N LEU A 344 -10.24 4.46 -10.29
CA LEU A 344 -10.17 5.50 -9.27
C LEU A 344 -11.34 6.46 -9.44
N HIS A 345 -12.01 6.75 -8.34
CA HIS A 345 -13.15 7.65 -8.26
C HIS A 345 -12.91 8.70 -7.17
N LYS A 346 -13.48 9.88 -7.40
CA LYS A 346 -13.56 10.98 -6.45
C LYS A 346 -15.01 11.18 -6.09
N TYR A 347 -15.32 11.16 -4.80
CA TYR A 347 -16.53 11.76 -4.27
C TYR A 347 -16.22 13.19 -3.86
N CYS A 348 -16.87 14.15 -4.52
CA CYS A 348 -16.75 15.57 -4.24
C CYS A 348 -17.68 15.95 -3.10
N SER A 349 -17.14 16.36 -1.95
CA SER A 349 -17.93 16.77 -0.77
C SER A 349 -18.88 17.93 -1.08
N ASP A 350 -18.40 18.90 -1.87
CA ASP A 350 -19.15 20.14 -2.15
C ASP A 350 -20.39 19.90 -3.01
N THR A 351 -20.30 18.98 -3.99
CA THR A 351 -21.38 18.70 -4.94
C THR A 351 -22.17 17.43 -4.60
N GLY A 352 -21.62 16.57 -3.75
CA GLY A 352 -22.18 15.25 -3.46
C GLY A 352 -22.11 14.26 -4.63
N LEU A 353 -21.38 14.60 -5.69
CA LEU A 353 -21.26 13.79 -6.90
C LEU A 353 -20.00 12.92 -6.88
N VAL A 354 -20.10 11.76 -7.54
CA VAL A 354 -18.97 10.88 -7.80
C VAL A 354 -18.51 11.06 -9.25
N CYS A 355 -17.24 11.35 -9.47
CA CYS A 355 -16.61 11.36 -10.79
C CYS A 355 -15.48 10.33 -10.87
N GLY A 356 -15.33 9.71 -12.05
CA GLY A 356 -14.20 8.84 -12.33
C GLY A 356 -12.97 9.68 -12.69
N ILE A 357 -11.82 9.40 -12.07
CA ILE A 357 -10.56 10.14 -12.27
C ILE A 357 -9.64 9.41 -13.26
N GLY A 358 -9.90 8.11 -13.49
CA GLY A 358 -9.15 7.33 -14.46
C GLY A 358 -9.72 5.94 -14.66
N THR A 359 -9.60 5.44 -15.89
CA THR A 359 -9.90 4.05 -16.24
C THR A 359 -8.60 3.29 -16.36
N TYR A 360 -8.41 2.30 -15.49
CA TYR A 360 -7.13 1.61 -15.36
C TYR A 360 -7.23 0.16 -15.81
N SER A 361 -6.92 -0.12 -17.08
CA SER A 361 -6.65 -1.50 -17.48
C SER A 361 -5.24 -1.90 -17.02
N GLY A 362 -5.11 -2.97 -16.23
CA GLY A 362 -3.82 -3.54 -15.85
C GLY A 362 -3.15 -2.98 -14.57
N ILE A 363 -3.83 -2.13 -13.79
CA ILE A 363 -3.38 -1.78 -12.44
C ILE A 363 -3.52 -2.99 -11.52
N ARG A 364 -2.46 -3.28 -10.76
CA ARG A 364 -2.43 -4.34 -9.74
C ARG A 364 -2.67 -3.81 -8.34
N ILE A 365 -2.15 -2.61 -8.06
CA ILE A 365 -2.11 -2.02 -6.72
C ILE A 365 -2.43 -0.54 -6.87
N VAL A 366 -3.34 -0.05 -6.05
CA VAL A 366 -3.51 1.38 -5.75
C VAL A 366 -3.44 1.50 -4.24
N ALA A 367 -2.59 2.39 -3.76
CA ALA A 367 -2.39 2.64 -2.34
C ALA A 367 -2.02 4.11 -2.10
N PRO A 368 -2.43 4.71 -0.97
CA PRO A 368 -1.89 5.99 -0.53
C PRO A 368 -0.37 5.90 -0.38
N PHE A 369 0.31 6.95 -0.84
CA PHE A 369 1.76 7.02 -0.80
C PHE A 369 2.22 8.17 0.08
N VAL A 370 3.23 7.86 0.90
CA VAL A 370 3.97 8.81 1.71
C VAL A 370 5.45 8.49 1.52
N GLU A 371 6.30 9.51 1.38
CA GLU A 371 7.73 9.27 1.26
C GLU A 371 8.28 8.51 2.48
N ASN A 372 9.07 7.46 2.23
CA ASN A 372 9.68 6.65 3.27
C ASN A 372 11.17 6.44 3.00
N LEU A 373 12.02 7.03 3.85
CA LEU A 373 13.48 6.90 3.74
C LEU A 373 14.07 5.76 4.57
N LEU A 374 13.25 5.07 5.38
CA LEU A 374 13.71 3.96 6.20
C LEU A 374 14.30 2.88 5.30
N PRO A 375 15.57 2.50 5.49
CA PRO A 375 16.14 1.37 4.78
C PRO A 375 15.37 0.12 5.16
N ILE A 376 15.00 -0.68 4.16
CA ILE A 376 14.36 -1.98 4.40
C ILE A 376 15.38 -3.13 4.45
N ARG A 377 16.69 -2.84 4.43
CA ARG A 377 17.76 -3.86 4.31
C ARG A 377 17.60 -5.00 5.33
N GLY A 378 17.56 -6.23 4.81
CA GLY A 378 17.63 -7.43 5.64
C GLY A 378 19.03 -7.59 6.25
N SER A 379 19.10 -8.05 7.50
CA SER A 379 20.33 -8.56 8.08
C SER A 379 20.78 -9.79 7.28
N VAL A 380 21.93 -9.69 6.61
CA VAL A 380 22.57 -10.81 5.89
C VAL A 380 23.17 -11.75 6.93
N SER A 381 22.34 -12.50 7.65
CA SER A 381 22.79 -13.44 8.68
C SER A 381 22.14 -14.81 8.64
N SER A 382 21.31 -15.12 7.65
CA SER A 382 20.81 -16.49 7.45
C SER A 382 20.99 -16.95 6.01
N GLY A 383 21.43 -18.20 5.83
CA GLY A 383 21.72 -18.83 4.53
C GLY A 383 20.52 -19.08 3.62
N GLN A 384 19.48 -18.26 3.70
CA GLN A 384 18.37 -18.21 2.73
C GLN A 384 18.65 -17.13 1.69
N GLU A 385 18.41 -17.43 0.40
CA GLU A 385 18.60 -16.49 -0.71
C GLU A 385 17.67 -15.27 -0.59
N ILE A 386 18.08 -14.24 0.15
CA ILE A 386 17.50 -12.90 0.05
C ILE A 386 18.03 -12.30 -1.26
N ARG A 387 17.19 -12.25 -2.30
CA ARG A 387 17.57 -11.61 -3.57
C ARG A 387 17.21 -10.12 -3.51
N THR A 388 18.22 -9.28 -3.31
CA THR A 388 18.11 -7.83 -3.49
C THR A 388 18.31 -7.50 -4.98
N PHE A 389 17.33 -6.88 -5.62
CA PHE A 389 17.48 -6.35 -6.97
C PHE A 389 17.49 -4.82 -6.89
N GLY A 390 18.57 -4.19 -7.34
CA GLY A 390 18.57 -2.76 -7.63
C GLY A 390 17.85 -2.52 -8.95
N PHE A 391 16.96 -1.54 -9.01
CA PHE A 391 16.40 -1.08 -10.28
C PHE A 391 17.53 -0.51 -11.15
N ARG A 392 17.83 -1.15 -12.28
CA ARG A 392 18.68 -0.56 -13.33
C ARG A 392 17.82 0.40 -14.15
N ASN A 393 18.29 1.64 -14.30
CA ASN A 393 17.79 2.59 -15.28
C ASN A 393 17.82 1.94 -16.67
N LEU A 394 16.69 1.92 -17.36
CA LEU A 394 16.65 1.68 -18.80
C LEU A 394 16.70 3.06 -19.48
N ASP A 395 17.76 3.28 -20.24
CA ASP A 395 17.98 4.49 -21.03
C ASP A 395 16.97 4.63 -22.20
N LYS A 396 16.69 5.90 -22.55
CA LYS A 396 15.76 6.54 -23.53
C LYS A 396 15.77 6.00 -25.00
N PRO A 397 14.97 6.55 -25.96
CA PRO A 397 13.90 7.60 -25.91
C PRO A 397 12.54 7.11 -26.49
N GLU A 398 11.37 7.72 -26.22
CA GLU A 398 10.81 8.83 -26.99
C GLU A 398 9.71 9.59 -26.22
N THR A 399 9.47 10.81 -26.67
CA THR A 399 8.83 11.98 -26.06
C THR A 399 7.33 11.88 -25.78
N SER A 400 6.89 12.28 -24.58
CA SER A 400 5.84 13.31 -24.40
C SER A 400 5.84 13.84 -22.96
N ASN A 401 5.63 15.14 -22.82
CA ASN A 401 5.72 15.92 -21.59
C ASN A 401 4.52 15.62 -20.67
N CYS A 402 4.79 14.94 -19.55
CA CYS A 402 4.15 15.02 -18.23
C CYS A 402 4.58 13.79 -17.42
N PHE A 403 5.86 13.72 -17.06
CA PHE A 403 6.37 12.71 -16.14
C PHE A 403 7.42 13.35 -15.23
N ARG A 404 7.16 13.36 -13.91
CA ARG A 404 8.26 13.43 -12.94
C ARG A 404 8.90 12.05 -12.87
N GLN A 405 9.62 11.71 -13.93
CA GLN A 405 10.53 10.58 -13.94
C GLN A 405 11.57 10.84 -12.83
N ILE A 406 11.74 9.91 -11.90
CA ILE A 406 12.94 9.88 -11.07
C ILE A 406 14.08 9.38 -11.97
N LYS A 407 14.54 10.26 -12.86
CA LYS A 407 15.77 10.09 -13.62
C LYS A 407 16.93 10.28 -12.65
N LEU A 408 17.71 9.21 -12.45
CA LEU A 408 19.02 9.28 -11.83
C LEU A 408 20.05 9.40 -12.96
N SER A 409 20.26 10.62 -13.46
CA SER A 409 21.47 11.00 -14.20
C SER A 409 22.24 12.05 -13.39
N VAL A 410 23.57 12.00 -13.46
CA VAL A 410 24.50 12.84 -12.69
C VAL A 410 24.56 14.28 -13.22
N SER A 411 24.11 14.52 -14.45
CA SER A 411 24.37 15.76 -15.20
C SER A 411 23.31 16.86 -15.07
N ASP A 412 22.07 16.56 -14.67
CA ASP A 412 20.96 17.53 -14.78
C ASP A 412 20.67 18.33 -13.49
N VAL A 413 21.40 18.08 -12.40
CA VAL A 413 21.17 18.77 -11.09
C VAL A 413 21.73 20.19 -11.04
N LEU A 414 22.60 20.57 -11.97
CA LEU A 414 23.25 21.89 -11.93
C LEU A 414 22.48 23.00 -12.67
N ARG A 415 21.37 22.71 -13.38
CA ARG A 415 20.68 23.75 -14.17
C ARG A 415 19.21 24.02 -13.87
N GLU A 416 18.40 23.06 -13.38
CA GLU A 416 16.94 23.31 -13.32
C GLU A 416 16.25 23.17 -11.94
N GLU A 417 16.87 22.59 -10.91
CA GLU A 417 16.23 22.46 -9.58
C GLU A 417 16.66 23.53 -8.55
N TRP A 418 17.42 24.55 -8.97
CA TRP A 418 17.94 25.61 -8.09
C TRP A 418 17.05 26.87 -8.01
N LEU A 419 15.92 26.91 -8.73
CA LEU A 419 14.99 28.05 -8.69
C LEU A 419 14.07 28.08 -7.45
N GLY A 420 14.01 27.00 -6.66
CA GLY A 420 13.15 26.92 -5.47
C GLY A 420 13.89 26.89 -4.13
N ILE A 421 15.22 26.86 -4.16
CA ILE A 421 16.05 26.80 -2.97
C ILE A 421 16.65 28.19 -2.81
N THR A 422 16.24 28.94 -1.78
CA THR A 422 16.84 30.25 -1.47
C THR A 422 18.37 30.14 -1.50
N THR A 423 19.03 31.14 -2.08
CA THR A 423 20.49 31.21 -2.26
C THR A 423 21.26 30.88 -0.98
N THR A 424 20.62 31.07 0.19
CA THR A 424 21.09 30.70 1.52
C THR A 424 21.25 29.18 1.73
N ILE A 425 20.28 28.34 1.34
CA ILE A 425 20.40 26.88 1.53
C ILE A 425 21.43 26.30 0.56
N VAL A 426 21.47 26.84 -0.65
CA VAL A 426 22.51 26.57 -1.63
C VAL A 426 23.89 26.93 -1.11
N ALA A 427 24.05 28.13 -0.55
CA ALA A 427 25.30 28.60 0.01
C ALA A 427 25.69 27.79 1.26
N VAL A 428 24.72 27.37 2.08
CA VAL A 428 24.95 26.50 3.24
C VAL A 428 25.35 25.09 2.81
N VAL A 429 24.68 24.49 1.83
CA VAL A 429 25.06 23.17 1.31
C VAL A 429 26.42 23.24 0.59
N ALA A 430 26.68 24.30 -0.17
CA ALA A 430 27.98 24.53 -0.81
C ALA A 430 29.08 24.78 0.23
N LEU A 431 28.83 25.57 1.29
CA LEU A 431 29.78 25.74 2.40
C LEU A 431 30.02 24.42 3.12
N VAL A 432 28.97 23.64 3.41
CA VAL A 432 29.10 22.37 4.15
C VAL A 432 29.82 21.30 3.32
N VAL A 433 29.67 21.33 1.98
CA VAL A 433 30.37 20.43 1.06
C VAL A 433 31.81 20.89 0.77
N LEU A 434 32.09 22.21 0.76
CA LEU A 434 33.43 22.77 0.48
C LEU A 434 34.32 22.89 1.73
N LEU A 435 33.76 22.78 2.94
CA LEU A 435 34.49 22.87 4.22
C LEU A 435 34.81 21.49 4.84
N LYS A 436 34.55 20.39 4.13
CA LYS A 436 35.04 19.03 4.41
C LYS A 436 35.94 18.58 3.27
#